data_AF-A0A8H5CQH8-F1
#
_entry.id   AF-A0A8H5CQH8-F1
#
_cell.length_a   1.000
_cell.length_b   1.000
_cell.length_c   1.000
_cell.angle_alpha   90.00
_cell.angle_beta   90.00
_cell.angle_gamma   90.00
#
_symmetry.space_group_name_H-M   'P 1'
#
loop_
_entity.id
_entity.type
_entity.pdbx_description
1 polymer ?
#
loop_
_entity_poly.entity_id
_entity_poly.type
_entity_poly.pdbx_seq_one_letter_code
_entity_poly.pdbx_strand_id
1 'polypeptide(L)'
;MNVARSREVGFISLLIDPMEEVLDDIYNGLESAKYLLYESRNLADWRVAPSRVRNVYIARICRALCLLGYNIGSAPLRDKILACITSLRIEGHVHPLMYSRYVQADSWDALSVVVRRSMTGNEMDEMVQLLHRSRIPTQVQPIAGVRQIVYDRVSDIPGILVDSASRMQHTLVPGRSRLNPSAASFVPLIASLAGAEESKEDETDNEQVEDVEAQELPTAALPVGEEPEILEPTELEHRIASFIQTKYRSRMSARKAAKGRYAQIRDSFWHQCLEQLADILPSGVYRKMLLGPLPHIWAVLEYMNVQTLELKHSTRKRMGLKVVLNPEEWDRLDKQLTRISTAFKKLKNFQTSIAVQSDVHRKQDHLQLKQLIRDLDKFIQEDLPFELPADMQKEYAIGYKYIVKEPAAKTIQRPVKPELNTSDCYE
;
A
#
# COMPACT_ATOMS: atom_id res chain seq x y z
N MET A 1 18.01 -23.78 9.59
CA MET A 1 17.76 -22.33 9.49
C MET A 1 17.33 -22.01 8.07
N ASN A 2 16.02 -21.89 7.83
CA ASN A 2 15.48 -21.57 6.52
C ASN A 2 15.61 -20.05 6.29
N VAL A 3 16.41 -19.66 5.30
CA VAL A 3 16.42 -18.27 4.80
C VAL A 3 15.06 -18.04 4.14
N ALA A 4 14.11 -17.56 4.94
CA ALA A 4 12.85 -17.06 4.42
C ALA A 4 13.19 -15.96 3.41
N ARG A 5 12.78 -16.16 2.16
CA ARG A 5 12.84 -15.14 1.11
C ARG A 5 12.27 -13.85 1.69
N SER A 6 13.14 -12.89 1.97
CA SER A 6 12.75 -11.52 2.26
C SER A 6 12.05 -11.02 0.99
N ARG A 7 10.74 -11.21 0.92
CA ARG A 7 9.91 -10.46 -0.02
C ARG A 7 10.11 -9.02 0.40
N GLU A 8 10.65 -8.19 -0.48
CA GLU A 8 10.72 -6.76 -0.25
C GLU A 8 9.31 -6.25 0.02
N VAL A 9 8.99 -6.07 1.30
CA VAL A 9 7.76 -5.44 1.75
C VAL A 9 8.01 -3.94 1.95
N GLY A 10 8.74 -3.33 1.01
CA GLY A 10 9.17 -1.92 1.08
C GLY A 10 8.03 -0.92 1.13
N PHE A 11 6.79 -1.36 0.94
CA PHE A 11 5.59 -0.54 1.06
C PHE A 11 4.82 -0.73 2.38
N ILE A 12 5.28 -1.58 3.32
CA ILE A 12 4.60 -1.71 4.61
C ILE A 12 4.65 -0.40 5.41
N SER A 13 5.75 0.34 5.32
CA SER A 13 5.86 1.65 5.98
C SER A 13 4.74 2.60 5.56
N LEU A 14 4.31 2.55 4.29
CA LEU A 14 3.17 3.34 3.81
C LEU A 14 1.83 3.00 4.48
N LEU A 15 1.73 1.88 5.20
CA LEU A 15 0.56 1.53 6.00
C LEU A 15 0.77 1.78 7.48
N ILE A 16 1.95 1.44 8.02
CA ILE A 16 2.20 1.54 9.46
C ILE A 16 2.34 2.99 9.90
N ASP A 17 3.09 3.79 9.14
CA ASP A 17 3.39 5.17 9.54
C ASP A 17 2.09 5.99 9.61
N PRO A 18 1.17 5.91 8.61
CA PRO A 18 -0.13 6.56 8.74
C PRO A 18 -1.03 5.97 9.83
N MET A 19 -0.94 4.66 10.11
CA MET A 19 -1.73 4.04 11.18
C MET A 19 -1.23 4.48 12.56
N GLU A 20 0.07 4.69 12.72
CA GLU A 20 0.69 5.26 13.91
C GLU A 20 0.25 6.71 14.12
N GLU A 21 0.31 7.53 13.07
CA GLU A 21 -0.19 8.92 13.09
C GLU A 21 -1.68 8.99 13.45
N VAL A 22 -2.52 8.15 12.83
CA VAL A 22 -3.96 8.10 13.15
C VAL A 22 -4.20 7.62 14.58
N LEU A 23 -3.42 6.66 15.07
CA LEU A 23 -3.54 6.15 16.44
C LEU A 23 -3.19 7.24 17.45
N ASP A 24 -2.11 7.99 17.21
CA ASP A 24 -1.68 9.11 18.04
C ASP A 24 -2.70 10.27 18.01
N ASP A 25 -3.18 10.64 16.83
CA ASP A 25 -4.21 11.65 16.58
C ASP A 25 -5.49 11.35 17.38
N ILE A 26 -5.98 10.11 17.31
CA ILE A 26 -7.18 9.67 18.02
C ILE A 26 -6.95 9.66 19.53
N TYR A 27 -5.77 9.21 19.98
CA TYR A 27 -5.48 9.08 21.41
C TYR A 27 -5.29 10.43 22.10
N ASN A 28 -4.46 11.31 21.52
CA ASN A 28 -4.10 12.61 22.09
C ASN A 28 -5.15 13.70 21.83
N GLY A 29 -6.06 13.48 20.88
CA GLY A 29 -7.09 14.47 20.57
C GLY A 29 -6.54 15.70 19.85
N LEU A 30 -5.50 15.54 19.03
CA LEU A 30 -4.77 16.65 18.40
C LEU A 30 -5.64 17.38 17.37
N GLU A 31 -5.36 18.67 17.15
CA GLU A 31 -6.05 19.46 16.11
C GLU A 31 -5.80 18.95 14.68
N SER A 32 -4.70 18.21 14.47
CA SER A 32 -4.41 17.50 13.22
C SER A 32 -5.53 16.54 12.85
N ALA A 33 -6.19 15.93 13.84
CA ALA A 33 -7.18 14.88 13.68
C ALA A 33 -8.59 15.36 13.25
N LYS A 34 -8.78 16.65 12.92
CA LYS A 34 -10.09 17.23 12.54
C LYS A 34 -10.77 16.52 11.34
N TYR A 35 -10.02 15.77 10.55
CA TYR A 35 -10.52 14.98 9.42
C TYR A 35 -11.12 13.62 9.85
N LEU A 36 -10.88 13.16 11.08
CA LEU A 36 -11.43 11.91 11.60
C LEU A 36 -12.83 12.16 12.16
N LEU A 37 -13.85 11.84 11.37
CA LEU A 37 -15.25 12.10 11.72
C LEU A 37 -16.02 10.82 12.05
N TYR A 38 -16.84 10.86 13.09
CA TYR A 38 -17.86 9.87 13.41
C TYR A 38 -19.22 10.58 13.54
N GLU A 39 -20.22 10.20 12.75
CA GLU A 39 -21.53 10.88 12.70
C GLU A 39 -21.41 12.41 12.51
N SER A 40 -20.52 12.83 11.60
CA SER A 40 -20.19 14.24 11.33
C SER A 40 -19.55 15.01 12.49
N ARG A 41 -19.12 14.32 13.54
CA ARG A 41 -18.43 14.90 14.70
C ARG A 41 -16.97 14.49 14.72
N ASN A 42 -16.09 15.38 15.17
CA ASN A 42 -14.68 15.10 15.32
C ASN A 42 -14.47 13.98 16.37
N LEU A 43 -13.92 12.85 15.94
CA LEU A 43 -13.64 11.67 16.76
C LEU A 43 -12.55 11.94 17.82
N ALA A 44 -11.64 12.86 17.53
CA ALA A 44 -10.55 13.26 18.41
C ALA A 44 -10.98 14.28 19.48
N ASP A 45 -12.12 14.95 19.28
CA ASP A 45 -12.66 15.89 20.26
C ASP A 45 -13.35 15.13 21.40
N TRP A 46 -12.64 15.04 22.54
CA TRP A 46 -13.12 14.39 23.75
C TRP A 46 -14.39 15.00 24.35
N ARG A 47 -14.75 16.23 23.94
CA ARG A 47 -15.96 16.92 24.39
C ARG A 47 -17.19 16.50 23.58
N VAL A 48 -16.99 16.01 22.36
CA VAL A 48 -18.06 15.84 21.36
C VAL A 48 -18.28 14.37 21.00
N ALA A 49 -17.21 13.57 20.91
CA ALA A 49 -17.30 12.15 20.60
C ALA A 49 -17.43 11.30 21.88
N PRO A 50 -18.33 10.31 21.93
CA PRO A 50 -18.40 9.39 23.07
C PRO A 50 -17.07 8.65 23.24
N SER A 51 -16.51 8.68 24.46
CA SER A 51 -15.23 8.01 24.80
C SER A 51 -15.21 6.54 24.37
N ARG A 52 -16.36 5.86 24.41
CA ARG A 52 -16.53 4.48 23.95
C ARG A 52 -16.20 4.31 22.47
N VAL A 53 -16.68 5.19 21.61
CA VAL A 53 -16.46 5.11 20.14
C VAL A 53 -14.97 5.21 19.85
N ARG A 54 -14.30 6.19 20.45
CA ARG A 54 -12.85 6.38 20.34
C ARG A 54 -12.07 5.15 20.78
N ASN A 55 -12.41 4.59 21.95
CA ASN A 55 -11.75 3.40 22.48
C ASN A 55 -11.92 2.17 21.58
N VAL A 56 -13.07 2.04 20.90
CA VAL A 56 -13.31 0.98 19.91
C VAL A 56 -12.39 1.15 18.70
N TYR A 57 -12.22 2.37 18.17
CA TYR A 57 -11.31 2.62 17.05
C TYR A 57 -9.85 2.33 17.41
N ILE A 58 -9.39 2.78 18.58
CA ILE A 58 -8.04 2.46 19.09
C ILE A 58 -7.85 0.93 19.15
N ALA A 59 -8.78 0.21 19.78
CA ALA A 59 -8.70 -1.25 19.88
C ALA A 59 -8.67 -1.93 18.50
N ARG A 60 -9.45 -1.43 17.53
CA ARG A 60 -9.48 -1.95 16.15
C ARG A 60 -8.17 -1.70 15.42
N ILE A 61 -7.56 -0.52 15.55
CA ILE A 61 -6.27 -0.19 14.94
C ILE A 61 -5.17 -1.08 15.55
N CYS A 62 -5.10 -1.20 16.87
CA CYS A 62 -4.16 -2.11 17.55
C CYS A 62 -4.32 -3.55 17.06
N ARG A 63 -5.57 -4.04 16.95
CA ARG A 63 -5.87 -5.37 16.41
C ARG A 63 -5.37 -5.52 14.96
N ALA A 64 -5.65 -4.56 14.09
CA ALA A 64 -5.26 -4.60 12.68
C ALA A 64 -3.72 -4.63 12.51
N LEU A 65 -3.00 -3.81 13.28
CA LEU A 65 -1.53 -3.80 13.30
C LEU A 65 -0.97 -5.15 13.79
N CYS A 66 -1.51 -5.71 14.87
CA CYS A 66 -1.09 -7.03 15.36
C CYS A 66 -1.36 -8.13 14.31
N LEU A 67 -2.51 -8.12 13.64
CA LEU A 67 -2.84 -9.07 12.58
C LEU A 67 -1.88 -8.97 11.39
N LEU A 68 -1.45 -7.76 11.03
CA LEU A 68 -0.44 -7.54 9.99
C LEU A 68 0.89 -8.21 10.37
N GLY A 69 1.39 -7.98 11.58
CA GLY A 69 2.63 -8.59 12.07
C GLY A 69 2.56 -10.11 12.25
N TYR A 70 1.36 -10.64 12.50
CA TYR A 70 1.08 -12.08 12.51
C TYR A 70 1.30 -12.71 11.13
N ASN A 71 0.78 -12.08 10.08
CA ASN A 71 0.77 -12.63 8.73
C ASN A 71 2.12 -12.54 8.00
N ILE A 72 2.94 -11.52 8.31
CA ILE A 72 4.18 -11.27 7.57
C ILE A 72 5.41 -11.93 8.20
N GLY A 73 5.41 -12.15 9.53
CA GLY A 73 6.50 -12.88 10.21
C GLY A 73 7.85 -12.17 10.22
N SER A 74 7.89 -10.86 9.97
CA SER A 74 9.11 -10.04 9.99
C SER A 74 9.36 -9.50 11.40
N ALA A 75 10.54 -9.74 11.98
CA ALA A 75 10.90 -9.24 13.31
C ALA A 75 10.95 -7.70 13.36
N PRO A 76 11.65 -6.99 12.45
CA PRO A 76 11.66 -5.52 12.45
C PRO A 76 10.27 -4.88 12.37
N LEU A 77 9.36 -5.52 11.63
CA LEU A 77 7.97 -5.12 11.54
C LEU A 77 7.25 -5.25 12.89
N ARG A 78 7.43 -6.39 13.56
CA ARG A 78 6.81 -6.67 14.86
C ARG A 78 7.31 -5.73 15.93
N ASP A 79 8.61 -5.42 15.91
CA ASP A 79 9.22 -4.45 16.82
C ASP A 79 8.64 -3.05 16.58
N LYS A 80 8.46 -2.65 15.32
CA LYS A 80 7.81 -1.37 14.98
C LYS A 80 6.34 -1.32 15.44
N ILE A 81 5.58 -2.38 15.23
CA ILE A 81 4.18 -2.46 15.70
C ILE A 81 4.12 -2.38 17.23
N LEU A 82 5.02 -3.09 17.93
CA LEU A 82 5.10 -3.04 19.39
C LEU A 82 5.40 -1.61 19.85
N ALA A 83 6.41 -0.95 19.27
CA ALA A 83 6.74 0.44 19.58
C ALA A 83 5.54 1.39 19.35
N CYS A 84 4.87 1.27 18.20
CA CYS A 84 3.69 2.07 17.84
C CYS A 84 2.51 1.90 18.82
N ILE A 85 2.25 0.68 19.30
CA ILE A 85 1.14 0.44 20.25
C ILE A 85 1.53 0.88 21.67
N THR A 86 2.77 0.60 22.08
CA THR A 86 3.25 0.91 23.43
C THR A 86 3.58 2.38 23.64
N SER A 87 3.72 3.19 22.58
CA SER A 87 3.88 4.65 22.69
C SER A 87 2.65 5.32 23.36
N LEU A 88 1.49 4.67 23.31
CA LEU A 88 0.28 5.12 24.01
C LEU A 88 0.37 4.95 25.53
N ARG A 89 1.37 4.22 26.04
CA ARG A 89 1.52 3.93 27.47
C ARG A 89 1.95 5.20 28.19
N ILE A 90 1.06 5.68 29.06
CA ILE A 90 1.35 6.79 29.96
C ILE A 90 1.43 6.24 31.38
N GLU A 91 2.55 6.47 32.07
CA GLU A 91 2.72 6.02 33.45
C GLU A 91 1.67 6.65 34.38
N GLY A 92 1.05 5.83 35.22
CA GLY A 92 -0.03 6.25 36.13
C GLY A 92 -1.40 6.44 35.47
N HIS A 93 -1.53 6.25 34.16
CA HIS A 93 -2.82 6.37 33.47
C HIS A 93 -3.57 5.03 33.40
N VAL A 94 -4.84 5.03 33.78
CA VAL A 94 -5.71 3.85 33.66
C VAL A 94 -6.30 3.81 32.25
N HIS A 95 -5.82 2.86 31.44
CA HIS A 95 -6.34 2.68 30.08
C HIS A 95 -7.67 1.90 30.07
N PRO A 96 -8.62 2.24 29.19
CA PRO A 96 -9.84 1.48 28.95
C PRO A 96 -9.60 -0.01 28.67
N LEU A 97 -10.44 -0.89 29.21
CA LEU A 97 -10.35 -2.35 29.07
C LEU A 97 -10.25 -2.84 27.61
N MET A 98 -10.88 -2.11 26.67
CA MET A 98 -10.91 -2.47 25.25
C MET A 98 -9.53 -2.52 24.59
N TYR A 99 -8.58 -1.68 25.02
CA TYR A 99 -7.23 -1.64 24.45
C TYR A 99 -6.09 -1.66 25.47
N SER A 100 -6.38 -1.58 26.77
CA SER A 100 -5.37 -1.61 27.85
C SER A 100 -4.39 -2.77 27.71
N ARG A 101 -4.91 -3.97 27.43
CA ARG A 101 -4.08 -5.18 27.23
C ARG A 101 -3.08 -5.06 26.08
N TYR A 102 -3.41 -4.28 25.04
CA TYR A 102 -2.47 -4.03 23.94
C TYR A 102 -1.36 -3.08 24.39
N VAL A 103 -1.72 -1.97 25.05
CA VAL A 103 -0.77 -0.93 25.49
C VAL A 103 0.16 -1.42 26.60
N GLN A 104 -0.32 -2.33 27.45
CA GLN A 104 0.45 -2.91 28.54
C GLN A 104 1.38 -4.06 28.11
N ALA A 105 1.29 -4.53 26.87
CA ALA A 105 2.14 -5.60 26.38
C ALA A 105 3.61 -5.13 26.28
N ASP A 106 4.52 -5.89 26.87
CA ASP A 106 5.96 -5.60 26.91
C ASP A 106 6.75 -6.27 25.78
N SER A 107 6.08 -7.14 25.03
CA SER A 107 6.70 -8.02 24.05
C SER A 107 5.72 -8.34 22.93
N TRP A 108 6.26 -8.71 21.76
CA TRP A 108 5.44 -9.19 20.65
C TRP A 108 4.62 -10.43 21.05
N ASP A 109 5.19 -11.33 21.86
CA ASP A 109 4.49 -12.53 22.30
C ASP A 109 3.28 -12.20 23.17
N ALA A 110 3.39 -11.19 24.05
CA ALA A 110 2.26 -10.68 24.81
C ALA A 110 1.18 -10.08 23.89
N LEU A 111 1.54 -9.20 22.94
CA LEU A 111 0.61 -8.69 21.92
C LEU A 111 -0.05 -9.82 21.13
N SER A 112 0.72 -10.87 20.85
CA SER A 112 0.26 -12.01 20.09
C SER A 112 -0.85 -12.78 20.81
N VAL A 113 -0.76 -12.89 22.14
CA VAL A 113 -1.80 -13.48 22.99
C VAL A 113 -3.03 -12.58 23.04
N VAL A 114 -2.83 -11.27 23.19
CA VAL A 114 -3.91 -10.28 23.29
C VAL A 114 -4.77 -10.30 22.03
N VAL A 115 -4.18 -10.25 20.85
CA VAL A 115 -4.94 -10.23 19.59
C VAL A 115 -5.71 -11.55 19.35
N ARG A 116 -5.15 -12.70 19.72
CA ARG A 116 -5.86 -14.01 19.65
C ARG A 116 -7.08 -14.03 20.56
N ARG A 117 -6.92 -13.53 21.79
CA ARG A 117 -8.02 -13.42 22.76
C ARG A 117 -9.05 -12.37 22.38
N SER A 118 -8.67 -11.34 21.63
CA SER A 118 -9.58 -10.26 21.21
C SER A 118 -10.70 -10.71 20.27
N MET A 119 -10.60 -11.92 19.74
CA MET A 119 -11.53 -12.55 18.80
C MET A 119 -12.17 -13.83 19.38
N THR A 120 -11.87 -14.14 20.64
CA THR A 120 -12.45 -15.31 21.32
C THR A 120 -13.86 -14.98 21.80
N GLY A 121 -14.83 -15.87 21.56
CA GLY A 121 -16.21 -15.72 22.01
C GLY A 121 -17.15 -15.00 21.03
N ASN A 122 -16.64 -14.53 19.87
CA ASN A 122 -17.49 -14.01 18.79
C ASN A 122 -17.48 -14.98 17.60
N GLU A 123 -18.60 -15.65 17.35
CA GLU A 123 -18.76 -16.64 16.28
C GLU A 123 -18.59 -16.04 14.88
N MET A 124 -18.87 -14.74 14.72
CA MET A 124 -18.76 -14.04 13.43
C MET A 124 -17.33 -13.60 13.11
N ASP A 125 -16.44 -13.63 14.10
CA ASP A 125 -15.15 -12.96 14.10
C ASP A 125 -14.02 -13.95 14.48
N GLU A 126 -14.15 -15.23 14.15
CA GLU A 126 -13.18 -16.27 14.50
C GLU A 126 -11.80 -16.02 13.85
N MET A 127 -10.72 -16.16 14.63
CA MET A 127 -9.36 -16.14 14.09
C MET A 127 -8.99 -17.50 13.50
N VAL A 128 -8.61 -17.51 12.22
CA VAL A 128 -8.25 -18.73 11.48
C VAL A 128 -6.77 -18.72 11.08
N GLN A 129 -6.08 -19.84 11.31
CA GLN A 129 -4.73 -20.10 10.84
C GLN A 129 -4.75 -21.18 9.75
N LEU A 130 -4.31 -20.81 8.54
CA LEU A 130 -4.21 -21.71 7.41
C LEU A 130 -2.87 -22.45 7.41
N LEU A 131 -2.90 -23.79 7.48
CA LEU A 131 -1.73 -24.66 7.52
C LEU A 131 -1.70 -25.57 6.29
N HIS A 132 -0.68 -25.44 5.45
CA HIS A 132 -0.50 -26.33 4.30
C HIS A 132 0.01 -27.69 4.77
N ARG A 133 -0.64 -28.80 4.42
CA ARG A 133 -0.36 -30.15 4.96
C ARG A 133 1.12 -30.54 4.90
N SER A 134 1.83 -30.23 3.80
CA SER A 134 3.25 -30.57 3.66
C SER A 134 4.21 -29.78 4.57
N ARG A 135 3.74 -28.73 5.24
CA ARG A 135 4.52 -27.85 6.13
C ARG A 135 4.19 -28.05 7.60
N ILE A 136 3.29 -28.98 7.89
CA ILE A 136 2.82 -29.23 9.24
C ILE A 136 3.86 -30.11 9.96
N PRO A 137 4.38 -29.68 11.12
CA PRO A 137 5.19 -30.55 11.97
C PRO A 137 4.39 -31.78 12.39
N THR A 138 5.06 -32.89 12.72
CA THR A 138 4.40 -34.15 13.12
C THR A 138 3.39 -33.97 14.27
N GLN A 139 3.54 -32.91 15.08
CA GLN A 139 2.56 -32.49 16.07
C GLN A 139 2.23 -31.01 15.90
N VAL A 140 0.94 -30.70 15.73
CA VAL A 140 0.42 -29.33 15.80
C VAL A 140 -0.12 -29.11 17.18
N GLN A 141 0.43 -28.12 17.89
CA GLN A 141 -0.16 -27.70 19.15
C GLN A 141 -1.36 -26.79 18.88
N PRO A 142 -2.51 -27.05 19.55
CA PRO A 142 -3.66 -26.17 19.45
C PRO A 142 -3.29 -24.79 20.02
N ILE A 143 -3.68 -23.74 19.32
CA ILE A 143 -3.48 -22.36 19.77
C ILE A 143 -4.81 -21.85 20.30
N ALA A 144 -4.85 -21.44 21.57
CA ALA A 144 -6.06 -20.92 22.19
C ALA A 144 -6.62 -19.71 21.41
N GLY A 145 -7.92 -19.75 21.11
CA GLY A 145 -8.61 -18.69 20.35
C GLY A 145 -8.29 -18.65 18.86
N VAL A 146 -7.59 -19.66 18.30
CA VAL A 146 -7.25 -19.73 16.88
C VAL A 146 -7.62 -21.09 16.31
N ARG A 147 -8.47 -21.09 15.29
CA ARG A 147 -8.82 -22.30 14.57
C ARG A 147 -7.80 -22.61 13.49
N GLN A 148 -7.25 -23.81 13.54
CA GLN A 148 -6.26 -24.27 12.58
C GLN A 148 -6.94 -25.06 11.47
N ILE A 149 -6.80 -24.57 10.24
CA ILE A 149 -7.33 -25.22 9.04
C ILE A 149 -6.20 -25.81 8.23
N VAL A 150 -6.19 -27.13 8.12
CA VAL A 150 -5.23 -27.87 7.31
C VAL A 150 -5.75 -28.01 5.89
N TYR A 151 -4.96 -27.60 4.91
CA TYR A 151 -5.32 -27.71 3.49
C TYR A 151 -4.21 -28.36 2.66
N ASP A 152 -4.61 -29.09 1.62
CA ASP A 152 -3.69 -29.69 0.64
C ASP A 152 -3.54 -28.78 -0.59
N ARG A 153 -4.65 -28.18 -1.05
CA ARG A 153 -4.68 -27.21 -2.15
C ARG A 153 -5.44 -25.96 -1.74
N VAL A 154 -5.07 -24.81 -2.31
CA VAL A 154 -5.74 -23.53 -2.03
C VAL A 154 -7.21 -23.56 -2.44
N SER A 155 -7.57 -24.37 -3.44
CA SER A 155 -8.94 -24.62 -3.88
C SER A 155 -9.84 -25.24 -2.83
N ASP A 156 -9.27 -25.91 -1.83
CA ASP A 156 -10.02 -26.67 -0.84
C ASP A 156 -10.47 -25.77 0.32
N ILE A 157 -9.83 -24.62 0.49
CA ILE A 157 -10.06 -23.68 1.59
C ILE A 157 -11.54 -23.22 1.68
N PRO A 158 -12.21 -22.81 0.57
CA PRO A 158 -13.61 -22.42 0.64
C PRO A 158 -14.52 -23.54 1.14
N GLY A 159 -14.31 -24.78 0.67
CA GLY A 159 -15.09 -25.94 1.12
C GLY A 159 -14.90 -26.22 2.60
N ILE A 160 -13.65 -26.16 3.09
CA ILE A 160 -13.33 -26.39 4.50
C ILE A 160 -13.94 -25.29 5.40
N LEU A 161 -13.97 -24.04 4.93
CA LEU A 161 -14.59 -22.94 5.67
C LEU A 161 -16.12 -23.09 5.75
N VAL A 162 -16.77 -23.48 4.65
CA VAL A 162 -18.24 -23.68 4.57
C VAL A 162 -18.70 -24.89 5.39
N ASP A 163 -18.04 -26.04 5.23
CA ASP A 163 -18.39 -27.27 5.97
C ASP A 163 -18.29 -27.11 7.48
N SER A 164 -17.46 -26.16 7.93
CA SER A 164 -17.27 -25.88 9.33
C SER A 164 -18.35 -24.97 9.92
N ALA A 165 -18.90 -24.05 9.12
CA ALA A 165 -20.11 -23.31 9.53
C ALA A 165 -21.28 -24.30 9.75
N SER A 166 -21.34 -25.39 8.99
CA SER A 166 -22.32 -26.47 9.19
C SER A 166 -21.96 -27.41 10.36
N ARG A 167 -20.69 -27.71 10.60
CA ARG A 167 -20.25 -28.53 11.77
C ARG A 167 -20.41 -27.81 13.11
N MET A 168 -20.37 -26.49 13.14
CA MET A 168 -20.53 -25.72 14.40
C MET A 168 -21.97 -25.69 14.92
N GLN A 169 -22.98 -26.12 14.14
CA GLN A 169 -24.30 -26.47 14.70
C GLN A 169 -24.27 -27.77 15.53
N HIS A 170 -23.21 -28.58 15.43
CA HIS A 170 -23.11 -29.89 16.08
C HIS A 170 -21.85 -30.10 16.95
N THR A 171 -20.95 -29.12 17.06
CA THR A 171 -19.82 -29.16 17.99
C THR A 171 -19.94 -28.12 19.10
N LEU A 172 -21.06 -28.15 19.82
CA LEU A 172 -21.00 -28.01 21.27
C LEU A 172 -20.48 -29.35 21.81
N VAL A 173 -19.18 -29.45 22.10
CA VAL A 173 -18.74 -30.44 23.08
C VAL A 173 -19.47 -30.06 24.38
N PRO A 174 -20.18 -31.01 25.03
CA PRO A 174 -21.02 -30.72 26.18
C PRO A 174 -20.16 -30.27 27.35
N GLY A 175 -20.04 -28.95 27.51
CA GLY A 175 -19.83 -28.36 28.83
C GLY A 175 -20.95 -28.90 29.72
N ARG A 176 -20.56 -29.52 30.84
CA ARG A 176 -21.41 -30.20 31.80
C ARG A 176 -22.47 -29.25 32.39
N SER A 177 -23.51 -28.92 31.65
CA SER A 177 -24.76 -28.45 32.21
C SER A 177 -25.68 -29.66 32.30
N ARG A 178 -25.60 -30.37 33.45
CA ARG A 178 -26.64 -31.31 33.84
C ARG A 178 -27.85 -30.50 34.28
N LEU A 179 -28.58 -29.93 33.33
CA LEU A 179 -29.97 -29.55 33.59
C LEU A 179 -30.74 -30.86 33.75
N ASN A 180 -31.08 -31.18 34.99
CA ASN A 180 -31.95 -32.29 35.32
C ASN A 180 -33.33 -31.98 34.73
N PRO A 181 -33.85 -32.80 33.78
CA PRO A 181 -35.19 -32.59 33.22
C PRO A 181 -36.32 -32.78 34.25
N SER A 182 -35.98 -33.17 35.48
CA SER A 182 -36.91 -33.30 36.62
C SER A 182 -36.88 -32.09 37.56
N ALA A 183 -36.12 -31.03 37.26
CA ALA A 183 -36.11 -29.83 38.08
C ALA A 183 -37.45 -29.09 37.93
N ALA A 184 -38.19 -28.96 39.03
CA ALA A 184 -39.47 -28.25 39.06
C ALA A 184 -39.29 -26.80 38.60
N SER A 185 -40.26 -26.30 37.83
CA SER A 185 -40.32 -24.93 37.35
C SER A 185 -40.12 -23.93 38.50
N PHE A 186 -39.08 -23.12 38.41
CA PHE A 186 -38.81 -22.05 39.36
C PHE A 186 -39.94 -21.01 39.31
N VAL A 187 -40.70 -20.90 40.39
CA VAL A 187 -41.65 -19.81 40.62
C VAL A 187 -40.92 -18.76 41.46
N PRO A 188 -40.69 -17.54 40.96
CA PRO A 188 -40.05 -16.50 41.75
C PRO A 188 -40.97 -16.14 42.93
N LEU A 189 -40.51 -16.41 44.14
CA LEU A 189 -41.17 -15.95 45.36
C LEU A 189 -40.89 -14.45 45.49
N ILE A 190 -41.88 -13.61 45.15
CA ILE A 190 -41.85 -12.19 45.47
C ILE A 190 -42.06 -12.08 46.99
N ALA A 191 -40.98 -11.98 47.74
CA ALA A 191 -41.02 -11.58 49.14
C ALA A 191 -40.69 -10.09 49.22
N SER A 192 -41.74 -9.30 49.42
CA SER A 192 -41.66 -7.96 50.01
C SER A 192 -41.14 -8.11 51.44
N LEU A 193 -40.14 -7.31 51.83
CA LEU A 193 -40.08 -6.74 53.17
C LEU A 193 -39.11 -5.55 53.20
N ALA A 194 -39.64 -4.48 53.77
CA ALA A 194 -38.99 -3.22 54.03
C ALA A 194 -38.17 -3.26 55.34
N GLY A 195 -37.12 -2.42 55.39
CA GLY A 195 -36.84 -1.59 56.57
C GLY A 195 -35.67 -1.98 57.47
N ALA A 196 -34.95 -0.92 57.87
CA ALA A 196 -34.14 -0.72 59.08
C ALA A 196 -32.59 -0.85 59.00
N GLU A 197 -31.98 0.31 58.74
CA GLU A 197 -31.02 1.06 59.59
C GLU A 197 -29.66 0.47 60.08
N GLU A 198 -28.64 1.29 59.79
CA GLU A 198 -27.45 1.69 60.57
C GLU A 198 -26.62 0.65 61.35
N SER A 199 -25.32 0.54 61.02
CA SER A 199 -24.23 1.15 61.85
C SER A 199 -22.80 0.79 61.39
N LYS A 200 -21.99 1.85 61.29
CA LYS A 200 -20.55 2.07 61.61
C LYS A 200 -19.43 1.07 61.22
N GLU A 201 -18.49 1.65 60.47
CA GLU A 201 -17.02 1.70 60.64
C GLU A 201 -16.33 0.60 61.47
N ASP A 202 -15.41 -0.13 60.82
CA ASP A 202 -14.00 -0.15 61.25
C ASP A 202 -13.06 -0.62 60.12
N GLU A 203 -11.87 -0.03 60.11
CA GLU A 203 -10.73 -0.35 59.25
C GLU A 203 -10.24 -1.80 59.50
N THR A 204 -9.92 -2.53 58.43
CA THR A 204 -8.81 -3.48 58.49
C THR A 204 -8.26 -3.75 57.10
N ASP A 205 -6.99 -3.39 56.98
CA ASP A 205 -6.05 -3.74 55.92
C ASP A 205 -5.96 -5.28 55.82
N ASN A 206 -6.30 -5.84 54.67
CA ASN A 206 -5.95 -7.22 54.35
C ASN A 206 -5.82 -7.42 52.84
N GLU A 207 -4.58 -7.66 52.41
CA GLU A 207 -4.22 -8.19 51.11
C GLU A 207 -4.93 -9.54 50.89
N GLN A 208 -6.00 -9.54 50.11
CA GLN A 208 -6.53 -10.74 49.50
C GLN A 208 -6.59 -10.56 47.99
N VAL A 209 -5.79 -11.40 47.32
CA VAL A 209 -5.84 -11.68 45.90
C VAL A 209 -7.20 -12.30 45.61
N GLU A 210 -8.16 -11.47 45.18
CA GLU A 210 -9.39 -11.97 44.57
C GLU A 210 -9.09 -12.45 43.15
N ASP A 211 -9.28 -13.75 42.98
CA ASP A 211 -9.46 -14.44 41.71
C ASP A 211 -10.75 -13.89 41.08
N VAL A 212 -10.62 -12.83 40.28
CA VAL A 212 -11.74 -12.20 39.57
C VAL A 212 -12.21 -13.14 38.48
N GLU A 213 -13.25 -13.88 38.84
CA GLU A 213 -14.21 -14.58 38.00
C GLU A 213 -14.44 -13.80 36.69
N ALA A 214 -14.34 -14.51 35.57
CA ALA A 214 -14.47 -13.96 34.23
C ALA A 214 -15.85 -13.32 34.05
N GLN A 215 -15.95 -12.04 34.39
CA GLN A 215 -17.12 -11.22 34.14
C GLN A 215 -17.23 -11.06 32.62
N GLU A 216 -18.14 -11.83 32.03
CA GLU A 216 -18.59 -11.63 30.66
C GLU A 216 -18.99 -10.15 30.53
N LEU A 217 -18.23 -9.44 29.69
CA LEU A 217 -18.50 -8.04 29.36
C LEU A 217 -19.95 -7.96 28.88
N PRO A 218 -20.76 -7.02 29.41
CA PRO A 218 -22.06 -6.76 28.82
C PRO A 218 -21.80 -6.32 27.38
N THR A 219 -22.23 -7.15 26.43
CA THR A 219 -22.41 -6.74 25.05
C THR A 219 -23.40 -5.59 25.09
N ALA A 220 -22.89 -4.36 25.15
CA ALA A 220 -23.71 -3.17 25.03
C ALA A 220 -24.30 -3.22 23.62
N ALA A 221 -25.52 -3.76 23.53
CA ALA A 221 -26.38 -3.59 22.40
C ALA A 221 -26.47 -2.09 22.16
N LEU A 222 -25.80 -1.63 21.12
CA LEU A 222 -25.99 -0.30 20.60
C LEU A 222 -27.49 -0.16 20.33
N PRO A 223 -28.10 1.01 20.61
CA PRO A 223 -29.46 1.25 20.18
C PRO A 223 -29.48 0.99 18.68
N VAL A 224 -30.35 0.07 18.27
CA VAL A 224 -30.69 -0.21 16.87
C VAL A 224 -31.33 1.08 16.35
N GLY A 225 -30.51 2.07 16.04
CA GLY A 225 -30.86 3.11 15.11
C GLY A 225 -31.08 2.43 13.78
N GLU A 226 -32.18 2.75 13.13
CA GLU A 226 -32.52 2.29 11.79
C GLU A 226 -31.25 2.27 10.93
N GLU A 227 -30.78 1.08 10.59
CA GLU A 227 -29.68 0.92 9.64
C GLU A 227 -30.09 1.71 8.40
N PRO A 228 -29.25 2.65 7.91
CA PRO A 228 -29.56 3.35 6.69
C PRO A 228 -29.78 2.29 5.62
N GLU A 229 -31.00 2.24 5.07
CA GLU A 229 -31.41 1.28 4.07
C GLU A 229 -30.43 1.40 2.90
N ILE A 230 -29.48 0.46 2.84
CA ILE A 230 -28.46 0.44 1.79
C ILE A 230 -29.20 0.01 0.54
N LEU A 231 -29.65 0.99 -0.25
CA LEU A 231 -30.29 0.75 -1.53
C LEU A 231 -29.40 -0.20 -2.35
N GLU A 232 -29.98 -1.32 -2.76
CA GLU A 232 -29.25 -2.28 -3.58
C GLU A 232 -28.75 -1.57 -4.85
N PRO A 233 -27.44 -1.66 -5.18
CA PRO A 233 -26.90 -0.95 -6.32
C PRO A 233 -27.57 -1.38 -7.61
N THR A 234 -27.95 -0.41 -8.43
CA THR A 234 -28.60 -0.63 -9.71
C THR A 234 -27.73 -1.45 -10.66
N GLU A 235 -28.33 -2.11 -11.64
CA GLU A 235 -27.59 -2.91 -12.63
C GLU A 235 -26.60 -2.04 -13.44
N LEU A 236 -26.93 -0.75 -13.63
CA LEU A 236 -26.04 0.22 -14.27
C LEU A 236 -24.77 0.46 -13.43
N GLU A 237 -24.91 0.64 -12.12
CA GLU A 237 -23.79 0.82 -11.19
C GLU A 237 -22.89 -0.43 -11.15
N HIS A 238 -23.50 -1.62 -11.16
CA HIS A 238 -22.76 -2.88 -11.28
C HIS A 238 -21.94 -2.97 -12.57
N ARG A 239 -22.51 -2.56 -13.71
CA ARG A 239 -21.79 -2.53 -15.00
C ARG A 239 -20.65 -1.53 -14.99
N ILE A 240 -20.88 -0.32 -14.46
CA ILE A 240 -19.85 0.72 -14.35
C ILE A 240 -18.72 0.26 -13.42
N ALA A 241 -19.05 -0.26 -12.24
CA ALA A 241 -18.09 -0.79 -11.28
C ALA A 241 -17.26 -1.92 -11.89
N SER A 242 -17.90 -2.85 -12.62
CA SER A 242 -17.22 -3.94 -13.32
C SER A 242 -16.28 -3.44 -14.42
N PHE A 243 -16.70 -2.42 -15.18
CA PHE A 243 -15.86 -1.79 -16.19
C PHE A 243 -14.63 -1.11 -15.57
N ILE A 244 -14.84 -0.30 -14.52
CA ILE A 244 -13.75 0.36 -13.78
C ILE A 244 -12.80 -0.69 -13.20
N GLN A 245 -13.33 -1.71 -12.54
CA GLN A 245 -12.53 -2.79 -11.95
C GLN A 245 -11.73 -3.54 -13.02
N THR A 246 -12.31 -3.83 -14.18
CA THR A 246 -11.63 -4.51 -15.30
C THR A 246 -10.50 -3.65 -15.85
N LYS A 247 -10.74 -2.36 -16.09
CA LYS A 247 -9.71 -1.43 -16.57
C LYS A 247 -8.60 -1.24 -15.55
N TYR A 248 -8.95 -1.12 -14.27
CA TYR A 248 -7.98 -1.02 -13.18
C TYR A 248 -7.14 -2.30 -13.07
N ARG A 249 -7.76 -3.49 -13.07
CA ARG A 249 -7.06 -4.78 -13.02
C ARG A 249 -6.16 -4.98 -14.24
N SER A 250 -6.62 -4.62 -15.44
CA SER A 250 -5.82 -4.66 -16.67
C SER A 250 -4.61 -3.72 -16.58
N ARG A 251 -4.80 -2.47 -16.12
CA ARG A 251 -3.71 -1.51 -15.89
C ARG A 251 -2.75 -1.99 -14.80
N MET A 252 -3.25 -2.59 -13.73
CA MET A 252 -2.43 -3.14 -12.65
C MET A 252 -1.66 -4.38 -13.09
N SER A 253 -2.26 -5.25 -13.91
CA SER A 253 -1.58 -6.39 -14.53
C SER A 253 -0.49 -5.91 -15.49
N ALA A 254 -0.76 -4.92 -16.33
CA ALA A 254 0.23 -4.28 -17.20
C ALA A 254 1.35 -3.56 -16.40
N ARG A 255 1.06 -3.08 -15.19
CA ARG A 255 2.06 -2.54 -14.27
C ARG A 255 2.90 -3.62 -13.58
N LYS A 256 2.30 -4.79 -13.30
CA LYS A 256 2.95 -5.95 -12.66
C LYS A 256 3.73 -6.83 -13.64
N ALA A 257 3.36 -6.83 -14.93
CA ALA A 257 4.19 -7.42 -15.96
C ALA A 257 5.57 -6.79 -15.89
N ALA A 258 6.63 -7.60 -15.94
CA ALA A 258 8.01 -7.14 -15.86
C ALA A 258 8.25 -6.10 -16.95
N LYS A 259 8.14 -4.82 -16.58
CA LYS A 259 8.43 -3.71 -17.50
C LYS A 259 9.90 -3.84 -17.88
N GLY A 260 10.18 -3.84 -19.18
CA GLY A 260 11.56 -3.78 -19.66
C GLY A 260 12.30 -2.62 -18.99
N ARG A 261 13.60 -2.79 -18.76
CA ARG A 261 14.47 -1.81 -18.07
C ARG A 261 14.23 -0.36 -18.53
N TYR A 262 14.05 -0.14 -19.83
CA TYR A 262 13.84 1.19 -20.42
C TYR A 262 12.46 1.79 -20.16
N ALA A 263 11.42 0.95 -20.03
CA ALA A 263 10.10 1.42 -19.60
C ALA A 263 10.15 1.91 -18.14
N GLN A 264 10.95 1.26 -17.28
CA GLN A 264 11.17 1.71 -15.91
C GLN A 264 11.95 3.03 -15.87
N ILE A 265 12.99 3.18 -16.70
CA ILE A 265 13.75 4.44 -16.82
C ILE A 265 12.82 5.59 -17.27
N ARG A 266 11.96 5.34 -18.27
CA ARG A 266 10.97 6.30 -18.74
C ARG A 266 10.02 6.71 -17.62
N ASP A 267 9.44 5.75 -16.92
CA ASP A 267 8.49 5.99 -15.83
C ASP A 267 9.17 6.75 -14.68
N SER A 268 10.42 6.40 -14.33
CA SER A 268 11.21 7.10 -13.31
C SER A 268 11.46 8.55 -13.69
N PHE A 269 11.86 8.82 -14.94
CA PHE A 269 12.07 10.19 -15.40
C PHE A 269 10.78 11.00 -15.42
N TRP A 270 9.67 10.39 -15.86
CA TRP A 270 8.35 10.99 -15.81
C TRP A 270 7.93 11.38 -14.38
N HIS A 271 8.16 10.49 -13.42
CA HIS A 271 7.91 10.77 -12.00
C HIS A 271 8.75 11.93 -11.48
N GLN A 272 10.05 11.98 -11.82
CA GLN A 272 10.92 13.10 -11.45
C GLN A 272 10.42 14.43 -12.03
N CYS A 273 9.95 14.44 -13.29
CA CYS A 273 9.34 15.63 -13.88
C CYS A 273 8.08 16.09 -13.12
N LEU A 274 7.24 15.15 -12.66
CA LEU A 274 6.07 15.49 -11.87
C LEU A 274 6.46 16.05 -10.50
N GLU A 275 7.33 15.37 -9.77
CA GLU A 275 7.71 15.80 -8.41
C GLU A 275 8.37 17.17 -8.39
N GLN A 276 9.23 17.48 -9.37
CA GLN A 276 10.06 18.69 -9.31
C GLN A 276 9.46 19.88 -10.05
N LEU A 277 8.52 19.64 -10.97
CA LEU A 277 8.00 20.70 -11.86
C LEU A 277 6.47 20.76 -11.91
N ALA A 278 5.73 19.92 -11.17
CA ALA A 278 4.26 19.94 -11.19
C ALA A 278 3.66 21.30 -10.80
N ASP A 279 4.26 21.96 -9.80
CA ASP A 279 3.78 23.23 -9.25
C ASP A 279 4.24 24.44 -10.07
N ILE A 280 5.35 24.31 -10.79
CA ILE A 280 5.98 25.41 -11.55
C ILE A 280 5.43 25.47 -12.99
N LEU A 281 5.09 24.32 -13.58
CA LEU A 281 4.67 24.25 -14.99
C LEU A 281 3.15 24.35 -15.13
N PRO A 282 2.60 25.42 -15.73
CA PRO A 282 1.20 25.48 -16.05
C PRO A 282 0.81 24.39 -17.06
N SER A 283 -0.49 24.07 -17.13
CA SER A 283 -1.01 23.20 -18.18
C SER A 283 -0.79 23.84 -19.55
N GLY A 284 0.11 23.27 -20.36
CA GLY A 284 0.47 23.85 -21.66
C GLY A 284 1.15 22.86 -22.59
N VAL A 285 1.52 23.32 -23.79
CA VAL A 285 2.20 22.51 -24.81
C VAL A 285 3.55 22.00 -24.29
N TYR A 286 4.30 22.84 -23.57
CA TYR A 286 5.59 22.46 -22.98
C TYR A 286 5.44 21.29 -22.02
N ARG A 287 4.47 21.38 -21.10
CA ARG A 287 4.18 20.32 -20.13
C ARG A 287 3.84 19.00 -20.82
N LYS A 288 3.09 19.03 -21.92
CA LYS A 288 2.79 17.83 -22.72
C LYS A 288 4.05 17.23 -23.38
N MET A 289 4.95 18.07 -23.88
CA MET A 289 6.24 17.62 -24.45
C MET A 289 7.15 17.01 -23.36
N LEU A 290 7.21 17.66 -22.20
CA LEU A 290 8.01 17.22 -21.06
C LEU A 290 7.52 15.89 -20.48
N LEU A 291 6.20 15.71 -20.34
CA LEU A 291 5.63 14.53 -19.67
C LEU A 291 5.33 13.35 -20.61
N GLY A 292 5.38 13.54 -21.93
CA GLY A 292 5.12 12.48 -22.89
C GLY A 292 6.37 12.13 -23.71
N PRO A 293 6.69 12.91 -24.75
CA PRO A 293 7.82 12.67 -25.65
C PRO A 293 9.21 12.63 -25.00
N LEU A 294 9.50 13.53 -24.04
CA LEU A 294 10.85 13.66 -23.49
C LEU A 294 11.33 12.41 -22.71
N PRO A 295 10.50 11.74 -21.90
CA PRO A 295 10.86 10.48 -21.26
C PRO A 295 11.36 9.40 -22.23
N HIS A 296 10.88 9.38 -23.48
CA HIS A 296 11.38 8.47 -24.51
C HIS A 296 12.81 8.81 -24.94
N ILE A 297 13.10 10.10 -25.16
CA ILE A 297 14.47 10.55 -25.45
C ILE A 297 15.41 10.21 -24.29
N TRP A 298 14.96 10.45 -23.05
CA TRP A 298 15.76 10.16 -21.86
C TRP A 298 16.13 8.69 -21.74
N ALA A 299 15.18 7.78 -21.99
CA ALA A 299 15.43 6.35 -21.97
C ALA A 299 16.49 5.92 -22.99
N VAL A 300 16.48 6.52 -24.19
CA VAL A 300 17.49 6.26 -25.24
C VAL A 300 18.85 6.85 -24.87
N LEU A 301 18.89 8.04 -24.27
CA LEU A 301 20.14 8.63 -23.76
C LEU A 301 20.79 7.73 -22.71
N GLU A 302 20.00 7.17 -21.79
CA GLU A 302 20.49 6.27 -20.76
C GLU A 302 20.97 4.93 -21.35
N TYR A 303 20.25 4.39 -22.34
CA TYR A 303 20.72 3.25 -23.14
C TYR A 303 22.11 3.52 -23.74
N MET A 304 22.25 4.64 -24.47
CA MET A 304 23.50 4.99 -25.13
C MET A 304 24.64 5.20 -24.14
N ASN A 305 24.36 5.80 -22.98
CA ASN A 305 25.34 6.00 -21.92
C ASN A 305 25.87 4.66 -21.38
N VAL A 306 24.98 3.71 -21.08
CA VAL A 306 25.35 2.36 -20.62
C VAL A 306 26.16 1.62 -21.69
N GLN A 307 25.70 1.60 -22.94
CA GLN A 307 26.41 0.95 -24.04
C GLN A 307 27.80 1.56 -24.26
N THR A 308 27.91 2.88 -24.24
CA THR A 308 29.22 3.55 -24.38
C THR A 308 30.19 3.16 -23.27
N LEU A 309 29.72 2.98 -22.03
CA LEU A 309 30.53 2.50 -20.91
C LEU A 309 30.97 1.05 -21.09
N GLU A 310 30.08 0.17 -21.54
CA GLU A 310 30.38 -1.24 -21.84
C GLU A 310 31.43 -1.35 -22.95
N LEU A 311 31.27 -0.59 -24.04
CA LEU A 311 32.27 -0.47 -25.10
C LEU A 311 33.61 0.03 -24.54
N LYS A 312 33.61 1.11 -23.76
CA LYS A 312 34.84 1.65 -23.14
C LYS A 312 35.56 0.61 -22.30
N HIS A 313 34.83 -0.12 -21.46
CA HIS A 313 35.37 -1.16 -20.58
C HIS A 313 35.94 -2.33 -21.40
N SER A 314 35.21 -2.80 -22.40
CA SER A 314 35.65 -3.89 -23.28
C SER A 314 36.92 -3.53 -24.06
N THR A 315 37.00 -2.31 -24.62
CA THR A 315 38.19 -1.79 -25.31
C THR A 315 39.40 -1.69 -24.39
N ARG A 316 39.24 -1.16 -23.17
CA ARG A 316 40.32 -1.13 -22.16
C ARG A 316 40.78 -2.52 -21.76
N LYS A 317 39.84 -3.45 -21.54
CA LYS A 317 40.16 -4.84 -21.21
C LYS A 317 40.99 -5.48 -22.31
N ARG A 318 40.64 -5.25 -23.58
CA ARG A 318 41.41 -5.72 -24.74
C ARG A 318 42.82 -5.11 -24.76
N MET A 319 42.96 -3.80 -24.61
CA MET A 319 44.27 -3.14 -24.56
C MET A 319 45.16 -3.62 -23.40
N GLY A 320 44.55 -4.05 -22.28
CA GLY A 320 45.27 -4.61 -21.13
C GLY A 320 45.86 -6.00 -21.36
N LEU A 321 45.43 -6.73 -22.39
CA LEU A 321 45.99 -8.01 -22.80
C LEU A 321 47.29 -7.79 -23.59
N LYS A 322 48.31 -7.25 -22.90
CA LYS A 322 49.61 -6.83 -23.47
C LYS A 322 50.35 -7.93 -24.26
N VAL A 323 49.97 -9.20 -24.09
CA VAL A 323 50.66 -10.35 -24.68
C VAL A 323 50.22 -10.65 -26.12
N VAL A 324 49.10 -10.07 -26.61
CA VAL A 324 48.45 -10.54 -27.85
C VAL A 324 48.35 -9.48 -28.96
N LEU A 325 48.62 -8.20 -28.67
CA LEU A 325 48.35 -7.10 -29.62
C LEU A 325 49.58 -6.66 -30.41
N ASN A 326 49.46 -6.66 -31.74
CA ASN A 326 50.42 -5.99 -32.64
C ASN A 326 50.34 -4.44 -32.42
N PRO A 327 51.47 -3.69 -32.48
CA PRO A 327 51.48 -2.22 -32.46
C PRO A 327 50.34 -1.52 -33.25
N GLU A 328 49.99 -2.00 -34.43
CA GLU A 328 48.90 -1.43 -35.25
C GLU A 328 47.52 -1.60 -34.60
N GLU A 329 47.25 -2.75 -33.99
CA GLU A 329 45.99 -3.00 -33.29
C GLU A 329 45.89 -2.15 -32.03
N TRP A 330 47.03 -1.90 -31.37
CA TRP A 330 47.08 -1.03 -30.21
C TRP A 330 46.70 0.42 -30.58
N ASP A 331 47.30 0.97 -31.63
CA ASP A 331 46.96 2.32 -32.14
C ASP A 331 45.48 2.41 -32.57
N ARG A 332 44.94 1.36 -33.22
CA ARG A 332 43.52 1.29 -33.56
C ARG A 332 42.63 1.31 -32.31
N LEU A 333 42.95 0.53 -31.28
CA LEU A 333 42.18 0.48 -30.03
C LEU A 333 42.28 1.80 -29.25
N ASP A 334 43.44 2.45 -29.27
CA ASP A 334 43.64 3.75 -28.62
C ASP A 334 42.80 4.86 -29.29
N LYS A 335 42.82 4.92 -30.62
CA LYS A 335 41.94 5.80 -31.41
C LYS A 335 40.46 5.52 -31.13
N GLN A 336 40.07 4.24 -31.07
CA GLN A 336 38.70 3.84 -30.73
C GLN A 336 38.32 4.27 -29.31
N LEU A 337 39.22 4.10 -28.33
CA LEU A 337 38.99 4.51 -26.94
C LEU A 337 38.85 6.02 -26.80
N THR A 338 39.63 6.78 -27.57
CA THR A 338 39.51 8.24 -27.67
C THR A 338 38.15 8.64 -28.22
N ARG A 339 37.72 8.05 -29.34
CA ARG A 339 36.38 8.29 -29.92
C ARG A 339 35.25 7.96 -28.92
N ILE A 340 35.32 6.80 -28.27
CA ILE A 340 34.34 6.38 -27.24
C ILE A 340 34.32 7.37 -26.07
N SER A 341 35.49 7.83 -25.62
CA SER A 341 35.57 8.77 -24.50
C SER A 341 34.99 10.14 -24.85
N THR A 342 35.18 10.61 -26.09
CA THR A 342 34.56 11.83 -26.60
C THR A 342 33.04 11.69 -26.73
N ALA A 343 32.56 10.57 -27.27
CA ALA A 343 31.13 10.25 -27.35
C ALA A 343 30.47 10.22 -25.96
N PHE A 344 31.13 9.59 -24.98
CA PHE A 344 30.65 9.55 -23.59
C PHE A 344 30.51 10.94 -22.97
N LYS A 345 31.49 11.83 -23.18
CA LYS A 345 31.43 13.22 -22.70
C LYS A 345 30.26 13.97 -23.35
N LYS A 346 30.07 13.84 -24.67
CA LYS A 346 28.93 14.44 -25.38
C LYS A 346 27.59 13.93 -24.84
N LEU A 347 27.44 12.61 -24.61
CA LEU A 347 26.24 12.04 -24.01
C LEU A 347 25.95 12.58 -22.61
N LYS A 348 26.99 12.70 -21.77
CA LYS A 348 26.84 13.30 -20.43
C LYS A 348 26.39 14.75 -20.50
N ASN A 349 26.91 15.52 -21.44
CA ASN A 349 26.47 16.90 -21.66
C ASN A 349 24.98 16.95 -22.05
N PHE A 350 24.53 16.11 -22.99
CA PHE A 350 23.10 16.02 -23.34
C PHE A 350 22.25 15.63 -22.13
N GLN A 351 22.68 14.66 -21.32
CA GLN A 351 21.98 14.29 -20.09
C GLN A 351 21.86 15.47 -19.13
N THR A 352 22.92 16.26 -18.92
CA THR A 352 22.86 17.44 -18.05
C THR A 352 21.97 18.55 -18.61
N SER A 353 21.96 18.76 -19.92
CA SER A 353 21.14 19.80 -20.56
C SER A 353 19.65 19.45 -20.60
N ILE A 354 19.31 18.16 -20.63
CA ILE A 354 17.92 17.64 -20.71
C ILE A 354 17.43 17.14 -19.33
N ALA A 355 18.28 17.13 -18.31
CA ALA A 355 17.89 16.73 -16.95
C ALA A 355 16.75 17.63 -16.44
N VAL A 356 15.89 17.07 -15.60
CA VAL A 356 14.70 17.76 -15.06
C VAL A 356 15.03 19.12 -14.42
N GLN A 357 16.21 19.24 -13.81
CA GLN A 357 16.67 20.46 -13.14
C GLN A 357 17.25 21.52 -14.08
N SER A 358 17.36 21.23 -15.38
CA SER A 358 17.98 22.15 -16.34
C SER A 358 17.16 23.43 -16.51
N ASP A 359 17.86 24.52 -16.82
CA ASP A 359 17.21 25.82 -17.04
C ASP A 359 16.25 25.81 -18.23
N VAL A 360 16.43 24.87 -19.17
CA VAL A 360 15.55 24.69 -20.35
C VAL A 360 14.11 24.45 -19.89
N HIS A 361 13.93 23.63 -18.86
CA HIS A 361 12.61 23.29 -18.32
C HIS A 361 12.05 24.38 -17.42
N ARG A 362 12.91 25.02 -16.62
CA ARG A 362 12.52 26.15 -15.76
C ARG A 362 12.01 27.33 -16.58
N LYS A 363 12.68 27.65 -17.68
CA LYS A 363 12.32 28.75 -18.60
C LYS A 363 11.27 28.36 -19.64
N GLN A 364 10.89 27.07 -19.71
CA GLN A 364 9.99 26.53 -20.73
C GLN A 364 10.45 26.83 -22.17
N ASP A 365 11.78 26.82 -22.39
CA ASP A 365 12.35 27.19 -23.69
C ASP A 365 12.18 26.05 -24.70
N HIS A 366 11.11 26.18 -25.50
CA HIS A 366 10.80 25.24 -26.57
C HIS A 366 11.86 25.19 -27.67
N LEU A 367 12.46 26.34 -28.00
CA LEU A 367 13.40 26.46 -29.10
C LEU A 367 14.73 25.80 -28.72
N GLN A 368 15.21 26.09 -27.51
CA GLN A 368 16.42 25.47 -26.98
C GLN A 368 16.26 23.95 -26.84
N LEU A 369 15.11 23.47 -26.35
CA LEU A 369 14.85 22.02 -26.29
C LEU A 369 14.85 21.38 -27.68
N LYS A 370 14.17 21.98 -28.67
CA LYS A 370 14.18 21.50 -30.05
C LYS A 370 15.60 21.44 -30.62
N GLN A 371 16.42 22.46 -30.35
CA GLN A 371 17.79 22.52 -30.81
C GLN A 371 18.64 21.41 -30.19
N LEU A 372 18.54 21.19 -28.87
CA LEU A 372 19.23 20.09 -28.19
C LEU A 372 18.88 18.72 -28.78
N ILE A 373 17.60 18.48 -29.11
CA ILE A 373 17.19 17.21 -29.72
C ILE A 373 17.68 17.08 -31.18
N ARG A 374 17.76 18.18 -31.94
CA ARG A 374 18.38 18.17 -33.29
C ARG A 374 19.88 17.88 -33.23
N ASP A 375 20.58 18.45 -32.26
CA ASP A 375 22.01 18.21 -32.09
C ASP A 375 22.29 16.78 -31.60
N LEU A 376 21.39 16.22 -30.78
CA LEU A 376 21.41 14.81 -30.43
C LEU A 376 21.20 13.90 -31.65
N ASP A 377 20.31 14.27 -32.57
CA ASP A 377 20.06 13.53 -33.82
C ASP A 377 21.29 13.44 -34.70
N LYS A 378 21.96 14.58 -34.91
CA LYS A 378 23.24 14.63 -35.64
C LYS A 378 24.30 13.76 -34.97
N PHE A 379 24.40 13.83 -33.64
CA PHE A 379 25.32 13.00 -32.87
C PHE A 379 25.04 11.49 -33.05
N ILE A 380 23.76 11.07 -33.03
CA ILE A 380 23.38 9.68 -33.25
C ILE A 380 23.76 9.19 -34.65
N GLN A 381 23.64 10.05 -35.66
CA GLN A 381 23.92 9.70 -37.06
C GLN A 381 25.42 9.69 -37.40
N GLU A 382 26.20 10.63 -36.86
CA GLU A 382 27.58 10.88 -37.31
C GLU A 382 28.64 10.39 -36.31
N ASP A 383 28.42 10.62 -35.01
CA ASP A 383 29.47 10.52 -33.99
C ASP A 383 29.41 9.23 -33.16
N LEU A 384 28.22 8.63 -33.01
CA LEU A 384 27.99 7.49 -32.14
C LEU A 384 28.85 6.28 -32.57
N PRO A 385 29.56 5.61 -31.65
CA PRO A 385 30.50 4.55 -32.00
C PRO A 385 29.83 3.18 -32.24
N PHE A 386 28.50 3.11 -32.24
CA PHE A 386 27.70 1.89 -32.46
C PHE A 386 26.32 2.25 -33.01
N GLU A 387 25.64 1.27 -33.59
CA GLU A 387 24.27 1.43 -34.09
C GLU A 387 23.23 1.16 -33.00
N LEU A 388 22.15 1.94 -33.01
CA LEU A 388 21.03 1.72 -32.09
C LEU A 388 20.20 0.50 -32.53
N PRO A 389 19.82 -0.40 -31.62
CA PRO A 389 18.85 -1.45 -31.89
C PRO A 389 17.49 -0.88 -32.36
N ALA A 390 16.74 -1.68 -33.13
CA ALA A 390 15.49 -1.23 -33.77
C ALA A 390 14.40 -0.79 -32.78
N ASP A 391 14.36 -1.38 -31.58
CA ASP A 391 13.48 -0.96 -30.48
C ASP A 391 13.86 0.42 -29.94
N MET A 392 15.16 0.68 -29.71
CA MET A 392 15.64 1.98 -29.27
C MET A 392 15.48 3.07 -30.34
N GLN A 393 15.63 2.72 -31.62
CA GLN A 393 15.34 3.63 -32.73
C GLN A 393 13.85 4.03 -32.75
N LYS A 394 12.94 3.08 -32.49
CA LYS A 394 11.49 3.36 -32.38
C LYS A 394 11.19 4.29 -31.20
N GLU A 395 11.78 4.03 -30.04
CA GLU A 395 11.63 4.88 -28.85
C GLU A 395 12.14 6.30 -29.13
N TYR A 396 13.32 6.43 -29.75
CA TYR A 396 13.88 7.72 -30.15
C TYR A 396 12.98 8.46 -31.15
N ALA A 397 12.47 7.75 -32.16
CA ALA A 397 11.59 8.31 -33.18
C ALA A 397 10.30 8.89 -32.61
N ILE A 398 9.73 8.29 -31.55
CA ILE A 398 8.58 8.85 -30.82
C ILE A 398 8.95 10.22 -30.25
N GLY A 399 10.02 10.28 -29.45
CA GLY A 399 10.45 11.54 -28.82
C GLY A 399 10.78 12.62 -29.86
N TYR A 400 11.57 12.29 -30.88
CA TYR A 400 11.99 13.21 -31.93
C TYR A 400 10.79 13.77 -32.71
N LYS A 401 9.85 12.89 -33.11
CA LYS A 401 8.65 13.29 -33.87
C LYS A 401 7.83 14.32 -33.11
N TYR A 402 7.59 14.11 -31.82
CA TYR A 402 6.69 15.00 -31.08
C TYR A 402 7.38 16.25 -30.51
N ILE A 403 8.72 16.26 -30.41
CA ILE A 403 9.47 17.44 -29.96
C ILE A 403 9.86 18.33 -31.14
N VAL A 404 10.43 17.73 -32.19
CA VAL A 404 11.09 18.47 -33.29
C VAL A 404 10.16 18.63 -34.49
N LYS A 405 9.44 17.58 -34.89
CA LYS A 405 8.54 17.66 -36.06
C LYS A 405 7.28 18.39 -35.64
N GLU A 406 7.02 19.54 -36.27
CA GLU A 406 5.77 20.24 -36.05
C GLU A 406 4.61 19.35 -36.49
N PRO A 407 3.51 19.28 -35.72
CA PRO A 407 2.34 18.55 -36.16
C PRO A 407 1.89 19.18 -37.48
N ALA A 408 1.89 18.39 -38.56
CA ALA A 408 1.34 18.83 -39.84
C ALA A 408 -0.03 19.43 -39.54
N ALA A 409 -0.19 20.71 -39.85
CA ALA A 409 -1.40 21.45 -39.56
C ALA A 409 -2.57 20.65 -40.15
N LYS A 410 -3.31 19.95 -39.29
CA LYS A 410 -4.57 19.37 -39.71
C LYS A 410 -5.44 20.58 -39.95
N THR A 411 -5.61 20.94 -41.22
CA THR A 411 -6.69 21.81 -41.67
C THR A 411 -7.97 21.09 -41.28
N ILE A 412 -8.41 21.29 -40.05
CA ILE A 412 -9.72 20.86 -39.60
C ILE A 412 -10.64 21.73 -40.43
N GLN A 413 -11.10 21.19 -41.56
CA GLN A 413 -12.30 21.68 -42.21
C GLN A 413 -13.37 21.56 -41.14
N ARG A 414 -13.65 22.67 -40.45
CA ARG A 414 -14.75 22.74 -39.48
C ARG A 414 -15.99 22.37 -40.30
N PRO A 415 -16.73 21.30 -39.96
CA PRO A 415 -17.98 21.03 -40.64
C PRO A 415 -18.84 22.29 -40.52
N VAL A 416 -19.36 22.76 -41.65
CA VAL A 416 -20.28 23.89 -41.72
C VAL A 416 -21.39 23.62 -40.70
N LYS A 417 -21.62 24.57 -39.79
CA LYS A 417 -22.70 24.43 -38.79
C LYS A 417 -24.00 24.17 -39.56
N PRO A 418 -24.76 23.11 -39.25
CA PRO A 418 -26.07 22.93 -39.83
C PRO A 418 -26.93 24.16 -39.50
N GLU A 419 -27.61 24.69 -40.51
CA GLU A 419 -28.56 25.79 -40.32
C GLU A 419 -29.67 25.34 -39.38
N LEU A 420 -29.96 26.17 -38.38
CA LEU A 420 -30.98 25.94 -37.38
C LEU A 420 -32.34 25.85 -38.09
N ASN A 421 -32.91 24.64 -38.16
CA ASN A 421 -34.25 24.43 -38.68
C ASN A 421 -35.25 25.11 -37.72
N THR A 422 -35.86 26.22 -38.16
CA THR A 422 -36.86 26.99 -37.41
C THR A 422 -38.30 26.61 -37.78
N SER A 423 -38.51 25.54 -38.53
CA SER A 423 -39.81 25.27 -39.17
C SER A 423 -40.82 24.45 -38.36
N ASP A 424 -40.49 23.96 -37.16
CA ASP A 424 -41.44 23.12 -36.41
C ASP A 424 -41.89 23.80 -35.12
N CYS A 425 -43.09 24.39 -35.14
CA CYS A 425 -44.08 24.47 -34.04
C CYS A 425 -45.20 25.47 -34.38
N TYR A 426 -46.12 25.12 -35.29
CA TYR A 426 -47.51 25.59 -35.29
C TYR A 426 -48.39 24.59 -36.04
N GLU A 427 -48.87 23.56 -35.34
CA GLU A 427 -50.19 22.95 -35.57
C GLU A 427 -50.83 22.59 -34.22
#